data_AF-A0A1B6IXI5-F1
#
_entry.id   AF-A0A1B6IXI5-F1
#
_cell.length_a   1.000
_cell.length_b   1.000
_cell.length_c   1.000
_cell.angle_alpha   90.00
_cell.angle_beta   90.00
_cell.angle_gamma   90.00
#
_symmetry.space_group_name_H-M   'P 1'
#
loop_
_entity.id
_entity.type
_entity.pdbx_description
1 polymer ?
#
loop_
_entity_poly.entity_id
_entity_poly.type
_entity_poly.pdbx_seq_one_letter_code
_entity_poly.pdbx_strand_id
1 'polypeptide(L)'
;CVVWWTVVKDKPEDDPHISPEELKFLKESLGGGPNDTAAKHVTYPWAKFLTSMPVWSIVVAHFCENWGFYTLLTQLPTFMKDTLNFQLEKAGFMSSLPYLVMAIIMQFAGTLADWLRNTEVLTTTQVRKVFNC
;
A
#
# COMPACT_ATOMS: atom_id res chain seq x y z
N CYS A 1 16.45 11.01 -10.33
CA CYS A 1 17.21 11.08 -9.06
C CYS A 1 17.33 12.50 -8.51
N VAL A 2 17.82 13.47 -9.29
CA VAL A 2 17.98 14.86 -8.80
C VAL A 2 16.64 15.49 -8.35
N VAL A 3 15.58 15.34 -9.15
CA VAL A 3 14.23 15.84 -8.82
C VAL A 3 13.69 15.22 -7.52
N TRP A 4 13.91 13.92 -7.31
CA TRP A 4 13.47 13.23 -6.09
C TRP A 4 14.16 13.80 -4.85
N TRP A 5 15.46 14.07 -4.92
CA TRP A 5 16.20 14.63 -3.79
C TRP A 5 15.81 16.08 -3.47
N THR A 6 15.43 16.85 -4.49
CA THR A 6 14.95 18.22 -4.29
C THR A 6 13.54 18.25 -3.69
N VAL A 7 12.67 17.32 -4.09
CA VAL A 7 11.23 17.32 -3.75
C VAL A 7 10.91 16.52 -2.49
N VAL A 8 11.62 15.41 -2.23
CA VAL A 8 11.31 14.49 -1.13
C VAL A 8 12.21 14.75 0.06
N LYS A 9 11.60 14.96 1.23
CA LYS A 9 12.27 15.16 2.52
C LYS A 9 11.79 14.10 3.52
N ASP A 10 12.69 13.66 4.40
CA ASP A 10 12.40 12.58 5.35
C ASP A 10 11.56 13.06 6.55
N LYS A 11 11.65 14.35 6.89
CA LYS A 11 10.87 14.97 7.97
C LYS A 11 10.09 16.17 7.45
N PRO A 12 8.85 16.40 7.96
CA PRO A 12 8.08 17.60 7.64
C PRO A 12 8.81 18.90 8.00
N GLU A 13 9.75 18.86 8.95
CA GLU A 13 10.51 20.01 9.43
C GLU A 13 11.60 20.47 8.44
N ASP A 14 12.05 19.57 7.56
CA ASP A 14 13.13 19.81 6.60
C ASP A 14 12.59 20.29 5.23
N ASP A 15 11.26 20.43 5.09
CA ASP A 15 10.61 20.90 3.87
C ASP A 15 10.50 22.44 3.84
N PRO A 16 11.12 23.13 2.87
CA PRO A 16 11.02 24.58 2.76
C PRO A 16 9.65 25.10 2.29
N HIS A 17 8.75 24.25 1.76
CA HIS A 17 7.45 24.65 1.23
C HIS A 17 6.28 24.39 2.20
N ILE A 18 6.52 23.83 3.38
CA ILE A 18 5.45 23.49 4.32
C ILE A 18 4.90 24.75 5.02
N SER A 19 3.57 24.82 5.13
CA SER A 19 2.93 25.90 5.89
C SER A 19 3.10 25.67 7.41
N PRO A 20 3.22 26.74 8.22
CA PRO A 20 3.34 26.60 9.67
C PRO A 20 2.10 25.97 10.31
N GLU A 21 0.92 26.14 9.70
CA GLU A 21 -0.34 25.53 10.13
C GLU A 21 -0.35 24.02 9.91
N GLU A 22 0.07 23.56 8.71
CA GLU A 22 0.19 22.14 8.38
C GLU A 22 1.26 21.46 9.26
N LEU A 23 2.41 22.11 9.44
CA LEU A 23 3.46 21.59 10.32
C LEU A 23 2.97 21.41 11.76
N LYS A 24 2.16 22.36 12.26
CA LYS A 24 1.52 22.23 13.59
C LYS A 24 0.52 21.07 13.61
N PHE A 25 -0.35 20.97 12.62
CA PHE A 25 -1.34 19.90 12.50
C PHE A 25 -0.69 18.50 12.46
N LEU A 26 0.39 18.34 11.68
CA LEU A 26 1.11 17.08 11.58
C LEU A 26 1.80 16.72 12.89
N LYS A 27 2.44 17.68 13.57
CA LYS A 27 3.06 17.46 14.88
C LYS A 27 2.05 17.03 15.94
N GLU A 28 0.88 17.67 15.96
CA GLU A 28 -0.22 17.32 16.88
C GLU A 28 -0.82 15.95 16.53
N SER A 29 -0.98 15.62 15.24
CA SER A 29 -1.58 14.36 14.77
C SER A 29 -0.66 13.14 14.91
N LEU A 30 0.66 13.32 14.79
CA LEU A 30 1.64 12.23 14.87
C LEU A 30 1.98 11.82 16.30
N GLY A 31 1.55 12.58 17.32
CA GLY A 31 1.80 12.28 18.74
C GLY A 31 3.28 12.38 19.16
N GLY A 32 4.15 12.88 18.28
CA GLY A 32 5.57 13.10 18.54
C GLY A 32 5.78 14.44 19.24
N GLY A 33 5.82 14.44 20.57
CA GLY A 33 6.26 15.61 21.33
C GLY A 33 7.72 16.00 20.97
N PRO A 34 8.15 17.23 21.26
CA PRO A 34 9.47 17.79 20.90
C PRO A 34 10.71 17.07 21.46
N ASN A 35 10.54 15.89 22.07
CA ASN A 35 11.57 15.07 22.72
C ASN A 35 11.94 13.78 21.95
N ASP A 36 11.41 13.55 20.74
CA ASP A 36 11.79 12.39 19.91
C ASP A 36 13.13 12.58 19.15
N THR A 37 13.86 13.66 19.45
CA THR A 37 15.21 13.94 18.93
C THR A 37 16.32 13.20 19.68
N ALA A 38 16.04 12.57 20.81
CA ALA A 38 16.97 11.64 21.43
C ALA A 38 16.73 10.26 20.82
N ALA A 39 17.72 9.73 20.10
CA ALA A 39 17.79 8.34 19.70
C ALA A 39 17.72 7.43 20.95
N LYS A 40 16.51 7.23 21.48
CA LYS A 40 16.25 6.19 22.46
C LYS A 40 16.59 4.91 21.74
N HIS A 41 17.45 4.11 22.34
CA HIS A 41 17.76 2.80 21.83
C HIS A 41 16.47 1.96 21.90
N VAL A 42 15.68 2.00 20.83
CA VAL A 42 14.42 1.27 20.73
C VAL A 42 14.80 -0.20 20.60
N THR A 43 14.70 -0.92 21.71
CA THR A 43 14.83 -2.37 21.69
C THR A 43 13.56 -2.92 21.04
N TYR A 44 13.65 -3.25 19.75
CA TYR A 44 12.56 -3.86 19.02
C TYR A 44 12.23 -5.23 19.62
N PRO A 45 10.97 -5.54 19.96
CA PRO A 45 10.62 -6.84 20.49
C PRO A 45 10.34 -7.82 19.32
N TRP A 46 11.38 -8.23 18.58
CA TRP A 46 11.25 -9.13 17.42
C TRP A 46 10.43 -10.39 17.72
N ALA A 47 10.66 -11.01 18.88
CA ALA A 47 9.93 -12.20 19.29
C ALA A 47 8.43 -11.93 19.39
N LYS A 48 8.02 -10.81 20.01
CA LYS A 48 6.60 -10.44 20.13
C LYS A 48 5.98 -10.09 18.78
N PHE A 49 6.75 -9.47 17.90
CA PHE A 49 6.32 -9.17 16.53
C PHE A 49 6.07 -10.45 15.73
N LEU A 50 7.02 -11.39 15.75
CA LEU A 50 6.90 -12.66 15.04
C LEU A 50 5.86 -13.61 15.67
N THR A 51 5.50 -13.45 16.94
CA THR A 51 4.40 -14.21 17.56
C THR A 51 3.03 -13.56 17.40
N SER A 52 2.95 -12.38 16.79
CA SER A 52 1.71 -11.62 16.66
C SER A 52 0.78 -12.20 15.59
N MET A 53 -0.46 -12.55 15.96
CA MET A 53 -1.45 -13.11 15.04
C MET A 53 -1.76 -12.20 13.84
N PRO A 54 -1.95 -10.87 14.00
CA PRO A 54 -2.12 -9.96 12.87
C PRO A 54 -0.99 -9.98 11.85
N VAL A 55 0.26 -10.18 12.28
CA VAL A 55 1.42 -10.23 11.37
C VAL A 55 1.32 -11.46 10.47
N TRP A 56 1.02 -12.62 11.03
CA TRP A 56 0.82 -13.84 10.24
C TRP A 56 -0.40 -13.77 9.32
N SER A 57 -1.48 -13.11 9.74
CA SER A 57 -2.64 -12.88 8.86
C SER A 57 -2.25 -12.11 7.61
N ILE A 58 -1.46 -11.03 7.75
CA ILE A 58 -0.96 -10.24 6.61
C ILE A 58 -0.02 -11.07 5.74
N VAL A 59 0.91 -11.83 6.36
CA VAL A 59 1.86 -12.68 5.61
C VAL A 59 1.14 -13.71 4.75
N VAL A 60 0.15 -14.40 5.30
CA VAL A 60 -0.61 -15.41 4.56
C VAL A 60 -1.45 -14.77 3.45
N ALA A 61 -2.10 -13.64 3.74
CA ALA A 61 -2.90 -12.94 2.74
C ALA A 61 -2.03 -12.47 1.56
N HIS A 62 -0.88 -11.86 1.85
CA HIS A 62 0.05 -11.40 0.83
C HIS A 62 0.70 -12.56 0.04
N PHE A 63 0.95 -13.71 0.69
CA PHE A 63 1.40 -14.92 0.01
C PHE A 63 0.36 -15.43 -0.98
N CYS A 64 -0.90 -15.53 -0.56
CA CYS A 64 -2.01 -15.97 -1.42
C CYS A 64 -2.21 -15.01 -2.60
N GLU A 65 -2.14 -13.71 -2.36
CA GLU A 65 -2.22 -12.67 -3.39
C GLU A 65 -1.09 -12.84 -4.42
N ASN A 66 0.17 -12.87 -3.97
CA ASN A 66 1.32 -13.02 -4.87
C ASN A 66 1.24 -14.33 -5.66
N TRP A 67 0.92 -15.43 -5.01
CA TRP A 67 0.76 -16.73 -5.67
C TRP A 67 -0.29 -16.66 -6.78
N GLY A 68 -1.48 -16.12 -6.47
CA GLY A 68 -2.57 -15.97 -7.44
C GLY A 68 -2.16 -15.07 -8.59
N PHE A 69 -1.52 -13.93 -8.29
CA PHE A 69 -1.05 -12.97 -9.27
C PHE A 69 -0.01 -13.56 -10.22
N TYR A 70 1.02 -14.24 -9.70
CA TYR A 70 2.04 -14.88 -10.53
C TYR A 70 1.50 -16.07 -11.33
N THR A 71 0.57 -16.83 -10.76
CA THR A 71 -0.11 -17.91 -11.49
C THR A 71 -0.88 -17.33 -12.68
N LEU A 72 -1.67 -16.28 -12.47
CA LEU A 72 -2.33 -15.57 -13.55
C LEU A 72 -1.32 -15.02 -14.55
N LEU A 73 -0.28 -14.32 -14.13
CA LEU A 73 0.71 -13.72 -15.03
C LEU A 73 1.39 -14.75 -15.94
N THR A 74 1.71 -15.93 -15.42
CA THR A 74 2.42 -16.98 -16.16
C THR A 74 1.50 -17.87 -16.99
N GLN A 75 0.31 -18.19 -16.47
CA GLN A 75 -0.62 -19.12 -17.13
C GLN A 75 -1.60 -18.43 -18.07
N LEU A 76 -1.96 -17.16 -17.84
CA LEU A 76 -2.87 -16.41 -18.70
C LEU A 76 -2.40 -16.29 -20.16
N PRO A 77 -1.14 -15.93 -20.47
CA PRO A 77 -0.68 -15.86 -21.86
C PRO A 77 -0.62 -17.25 -22.51
N THR A 78 -0.22 -18.28 -21.75
CA THR A 78 -0.16 -19.67 -22.22
C THR A 78 -1.57 -20.18 -22.55
N PHE A 79 -2.55 -19.93 -21.69
CA PHE A 79 -3.95 -20.30 -21.93
C PHE A 79 -4.56 -19.59 -23.14
N MET A 80 -4.28 -18.29 -23.33
CA MET A 80 -4.75 -17.55 -24.49
C MET A 80 -4.12 -18.03 -25.80
N LYS A 81 -2.86 -18.46 -25.76
CA LYS A 81 -2.15 -18.99 -26.93
C LYS A 81 -2.63 -20.41 -27.29
N ASP A 82 -2.61 -21.32 -26.32
CA ASP A 82 -2.77 -22.76 -26.57
C ASP A 82 -4.25 -23.17 -26.69
N THR A 83 -5.14 -22.55 -25.92
CA THR A 83 -6.57 -22.89 -25.92
C THR A 83 -7.38 -22.04 -26.89
N LEU A 84 -7.11 -20.72 -26.95
CA LEU A 84 -7.87 -19.80 -27.81
C LEU A 84 -7.22 -19.53 -29.17
N ASN A 85 -6.04 -20.10 -29.48
CA ASN A 85 -5.29 -19.90 -30.73
C ASN A 85 -5.08 -18.41 -31.10
N PHE A 86 -4.99 -17.51 -30.11
CA PHE A 86 -4.75 -16.09 -30.37
C PHE A 86 -3.28 -15.87 -30.78
N GLN A 87 -3.05 -14.98 -31.76
CA GLN A 87 -1.71 -14.52 -32.09
C GLN A 87 -1.07 -13.84 -30.88
N LEU A 88 0.19 -14.17 -30.60
CA LEU A 88 0.96 -13.75 -29.41
C LEU A 88 0.89 -12.23 -29.16
N GLU A 89 0.85 -11.44 -30.24
CA GLU A 89 0.79 -9.97 -30.20
C GLU A 89 -0.53 -9.44 -29.60
N LYS A 90 -1.67 -10.06 -29.94
CA LYS A 90 -2.97 -9.73 -29.35
C LYS A 90 -3.11 -10.24 -27.92
N ALA A 91 -2.46 -11.37 -27.61
CA ALA A 91 -2.45 -11.93 -26.26
C ALA A 91 -1.75 -10.99 -25.26
N GLY A 92 -0.67 -10.30 -25.67
CA GLY A 92 -0.01 -9.28 -24.85
C GLY A 92 -0.93 -8.14 -24.44
N PHE A 93 -1.64 -7.53 -25.41
CA PHE A 93 -2.61 -6.47 -25.12
C PHE A 93 -3.74 -6.97 -24.22
N MET A 94 -4.33 -8.13 -24.52
CA MET A 94 -5.42 -8.68 -23.71
C MET A 94 -4.97 -9.07 -22.30
N SER A 95 -3.72 -9.53 -22.14
CA SER A 95 -3.15 -9.87 -20.83
C SER A 95 -2.85 -8.64 -19.97
N SER A 96 -2.65 -7.47 -20.58
CA SER A 96 -2.46 -6.20 -19.87
C SER A 96 -3.76 -5.63 -19.29
N LEU A 97 -4.91 -6.01 -19.85
CA LEU A 97 -6.22 -5.47 -19.48
C LEU A 97 -6.61 -5.77 -18.02
N PRO A 98 -6.48 -7.01 -17.50
CA PRO A 98 -6.71 -7.29 -16.07
C PRO A 98 -5.87 -6.42 -15.14
N TYR A 99 -4.60 -6.15 -15.49
CA TYR A 99 -3.71 -5.32 -14.67
C TYR A 99 -4.09 -3.83 -14.71
N LEU A 100 -4.53 -3.32 -15.87
CA LEU A 100 -5.08 -1.97 -15.98
C LEU A 100 -6.37 -1.79 -15.17
N VAL A 101 -7.28 -2.78 -15.24
CA VAL A 101 -8.51 -2.78 -14.45
C VAL A 101 -8.18 -2.82 -12.96
N MET A 102 -7.21 -3.64 -12.54
CA MET A 102 -6.73 -3.67 -11.16
C MET A 102 -6.20 -2.31 -10.71
N ALA A 103 -5.38 -1.63 -11.51
CA ALA A 103 -4.86 -0.31 -11.18
C ALA A 103 -5.97 0.74 -10.96
N ILE A 104 -6.98 0.73 -11.83
CA ILE A 104 -8.13 1.63 -11.71
C ILE A 104 -8.93 1.31 -10.44
N ILE A 105 -9.24 0.03 -10.20
CA ILE A 105 -9.99 -0.41 -9.01
C ILE A 105 -9.25 -0.05 -7.72
N MET A 106 -7.92 -0.22 -7.67
CA MET A 106 -7.12 0.13 -6.49
C MET A 106 -7.23 1.62 -6.15
N GLN A 107 -7.19 2.50 -7.17
CA GLN A 107 -7.34 3.94 -6.95
C GLN A 107 -8.71 4.29 -6.35
N PHE A 108 -9.78 3.68 -6.87
CA PHE A 108 -11.13 3.88 -6.35
C PHE A 108 -11.32 3.28 -4.95
N ALA A 109 -10.80 2.07 -4.71
CA ALA A 109 -10.88 1.40 -3.41
C ALA A 109 -10.18 2.22 -2.30
N GLY A 110 -9.03 2.83 -2.59
CA GLY A 110 -8.35 3.73 -1.67
C GLY A 110 -9.21 4.95 -1.33
N THR A 111 -9.74 5.63 -2.35
CA THR A 111 -10.63 6.80 -2.12
C THR A 111 -11.90 6.44 -1.36
N LEU A 112 -12.45 5.24 -1.61
CA LEU A 112 -13.64 4.75 -0.90
C LEU A 112 -13.33 4.42 0.56
N ALA A 113 -12.16 3.82 0.84
CA ALA A 113 -11.71 3.54 2.20
C ALA A 113 -11.54 4.82 3.03
N ASP A 114 -10.93 5.85 2.44
CA ASP A 114 -10.78 7.16 3.06
C ASP A 114 -12.12 7.86 3.27
N TRP A 115 -13.02 7.79 2.28
CA TRP A 115 -14.37 8.33 2.41
C TRP A 115 -15.17 7.64 3.53
N LEU A 116 -15.16 6.31 3.59
CA LEU A 116 -15.84 5.53 4.62
C LEU A 116 -15.31 5.81 6.04
N ARG A 117 -14.01 6.10 6.13
CA ARG A 117 -13.36 6.48 7.40
C ARG A 117 -13.70 7.91 7.82
N ASN A 118 -13.67 8.86 6.88
CA ASN A 118 -13.91 10.28 7.16
C ASN A 118 -15.38 10.59 7.44
N THR A 119 -16.30 9.76 6.93
CA THR A 119 -17.74 9.85 7.20
C THR A 119 -18.18 9.09 8.46
N GLU A 120 -17.23 8.51 9.22
CA GLU A 120 -17.44 7.72 10.44
C GLU A 120 -18.42 6.52 10.29
N VAL A 121 -18.75 6.13 9.05
CA VAL A 121 -19.63 4.99 8.76
C VAL A 121 -18.98 3.68 9.22
N LEU A 122 -17.66 3.57 9.09
CA LEU A 122 -16.87 2.42 9.56
C LEU A 122 -15.74 2.89 10.48
N THR A 123 -15.54 2.17 11.59
CA THR A 123 -14.40 2.44 12.47
C THR A 123 -13.07 2.16 11.77
N THR A 124 -12.00 2.84 12.21
CA THR A 124 -10.65 2.68 11.64
C THR A 124 -10.17 1.23 11.60
N THR A 125 -10.56 0.43 12.59
CA THR A 125 -10.25 -1.01 12.65
C THR A 125 -11.03 -1.82 11.61
N GLN A 126 -12.29 -1.47 11.35
CA GLN A 126 -13.11 -2.16 10.34
C GLN A 126 -12.66 -1.83 8.93
N VAL A 127 -12.36 -0.56 8.64
CA VAL A 127 -11.80 -0.15 7.34
C VAL A 127 -10.48 -0.87 7.10
N ARG A 128 -9.58 -0.93 8.09
CA ARG A 128 -8.31 -1.66 7.95
C ARG A 128 -8.52 -3.15 7.68
N LYS A 129 -9.46 -3.81 8.36
CA LYS A 129 -9.72 -5.25 8.14
C LYS A 129 -10.34 -5.57 6.78
N VAL A 130 -11.12 -4.65 6.21
CA VAL A 130 -11.84 -4.87 4.94
C VAL A 130 -10.99 -4.46 3.73
N PHE A 131 -10.18 -3.41 3.88
CA PHE A 131 -9.39 -2.85 2.78
C PHE A 131 -7.91 -3.24 2.81
N ASN A 132 -7.37 -3.74 3.92
CA ASN A 132 -6.09 -4.48 3.92
C ASN A 132 -6.41 -5.98 3.95
N CYS A 133 -6.59 -6.55 2.76
CA CYS A 133 -6.31 -7.95 2.52
C CYS A 133 -4.90 -8.04 1.94
#